data_AF-A0A838FPP2-F1
#
_entry.id   AF-A0A838FPP2-F1
#
_cell.length_a   1.000
_cell.length_b   1.000
_cell.length_c   1.000
_cell.angle_alpha   90.00
_cell.angle_beta   90.00
_cell.angle_gamma   90.00
#
_symmetry.space_group_name_H-M   'P 1'
#
loop_
_entity.id
_entity.type
_entity.pdbx_description
1 polymer ?
#
loop_
_entity_poly.entity_id
_entity_poly.type
_entity_poly.pdbx_seq_one_letter_code
_entity_poly.pdbx_strand_id
1 'polypeptide(L)'
;MQTKHISASREEVVPPQPLMIQIRPEQIIVSAISIGHPRLAVINDRQIGEGEYLVVRTPAAHVTVRLRVTQIADGRIELTDGMQTITARIGLPAKP
;
A
#
# COMPACT_ATOMS: atom_id res chain seq x y z
N MET A 1 -60.65 -13.65 10.02
CA MET A 1 -59.27 -13.86 9.51
C MET A 1 -58.63 -12.48 9.42
N GLN A 2 -57.56 -12.21 10.18
CA GLN A 2 -57.02 -10.87 10.38
C GLN A 2 -55.62 -10.76 9.75
N THR A 3 -55.50 -9.97 8.69
CA THR A 3 -54.25 -9.74 7.95
C THR A 3 -53.41 -8.70 8.69
N LYS A 4 -52.24 -9.09 9.21
CA LYS A 4 -51.26 -8.16 9.79
C LYS A 4 -50.45 -7.53 8.66
N HIS A 5 -50.56 -6.22 8.51
CA HIS A 5 -49.69 -5.44 7.63
C HIS A 5 -48.33 -5.26 8.30
N ILE A 6 -47.27 -5.73 7.65
CA ILE A 6 -45.89 -5.52 8.07
C ILE A 6 -45.34 -4.37 7.22
N SER A 7 -45.13 -3.21 7.84
CA SER A 7 -44.40 -2.11 7.21
C SER A 7 -42.90 -2.38 7.36
N ALA A 8 -42.24 -2.74 6.26
CA ALA A 8 -40.79 -2.76 6.21
C ALA A 8 -40.29 -1.31 6.14
N SER A 9 -39.57 -0.86 7.17
CA SER A 9 -38.83 0.40 7.10
C SER A 9 -37.70 0.23 6.11
N ARG A 10 -37.65 1.09 5.09
CA ARG A 10 -36.57 1.10 4.10
C ARG A 10 -35.31 1.60 4.79
N GLU A 11 -34.45 0.70 5.24
CA GLU A 11 -33.12 1.04 5.70
C GLU A 11 -32.33 1.56 4.49
N GLU A 12 -32.02 2.85 4.51
CA GLU A 12 -31.21 3.49 3.48
C GLU A 12 -29.76 3.03 3.67
N VAL A 13 -29.31 2.12 2.81
CA VAL A 13 -27.94 1.62 2.82
C VAL A 13 -27.02 2.76 2.38
N VAL A 14 -26.44 3.48 3.35
CA VAL A 14 -25.40 4.47 3.09
C VAL A 14 -24.16 3.71 2.58
N PRO A 15 -23.69 3.97 1.35
CA PRO A 15 -22.49 3.31 0.84
C PRO A 15 -21.29 3.72 1.71
N PRO A 16 -20.36 2.79 2.01
CA PRO A 16 -19.18 3.11 2.79
C PRO A 16 -18.35 4.18 2.07
N GLN A 17 -17.91 5.20 2.81
CA GLN A 17 -17.06 6.24 2.26
C GLN A 17 -15.67 5.67 1.89
N PRO A 18 -15.08 6.07 0.74
CA PRO A 18 -13.74 5.63 0.37
C PRO A 18 -12.70 6.06 1.41
N LEU A 19 -11.88 5.13 1.89
CA LEU A 19 -10.75 5.44 2.76
C LEU A 19 -9.53 5.78 1.91
N MET A 20 -9.16 7.07 1.85
CA MET A 20 -7.90 7.50 1.23
C MET A 20 -6.75 7.33 2.21
N ILE A 21 -5.82 6.42 1.90
CA ILE A 21 -4.62 6.18 2.72
C ILE A 21 -3.43 6.88 2.06
N GLN A 22 -2.91 7.91 2.71
CA GLN A 22 -1.69 8.56 2.26
C GLN A 22 -0.46 7.80 2.76
N ILE A 23 0.36 7.32 1.84
CA ILE A 23 1.67 6.74 2.15
C ILE A 23 2.72 7.85 2.10
N ARG A 24 3.41 8.07 3.22
CA ARG A 24 4.45 9.08 3.38
C ARG A 24 5.84 8.52 3.05
N PRO A 25 6.79 9.37 2.63
CA PRO A 25 8.14 8.94 2.26
C PRO A 25 8.87 8.17 3.37
N GLU A 26 8.64 8.51 4.63
CA GLU A 26 9.33 7.89 5.78
C GLU A 26 8.90 6.44 6.02
N GLN A 27 7.83 5.99 5.34
CA GLN A 27 7.28 4.64 5.48
C GLN A 27 7.89 3.65 4.48
N ILE A 28 8.66 4.12 3.50
CA ILE A 28 9.29 3.31 2.46
C ILE A 28 10.75 3.78 2.32
N ILE A 29 11.64 3.15 3.08
CA ILE A 29 13.07 3.44 3.05
C ILE A 29 13.74 2.37 2.19
N VAL A 30 14.39 2.80 1.11
CA VAL A 30 15.17 1.94 0.22
C VAL A 30 16.64 2.08 0.55
N SER A 31 17.24 1.05 1.14
CA SER A 31 18.63 1.08 1.61
C SER A 31 19.61 0.45 0.64
N ALA A 32 19.17 -0.46 -0.22
CA ALA A 32 20.03 -1.08 -1.23
C ALA A 32 19.22 -1.52 -2.46
N ILE A 33 19.88 -1.53 -3.61
CA ILE A 33 19.34 -2.03 -4.88
C ILE A 33 20.42 -2.89 -5.56
N SER A 34 20.02 -4.05 -6.07
CA SER A 34 20.82 -4.93 -6.91
C SER A 34 20.12 -5.13 -8.26
N ILE A 35 20.78 -4.69 -9.34
CA ILE A 35 20.26 -4.74 -10.72
C ILE A 35 20.60 -6.08 -11.42
N GLY A 36 21.02 -7.10 -10.65
CA GLY A 36 21.30 -8.43 -11.17
C GLY A 36 20.06 -9.20 -11.65
N HIS A 37 20.22 -10.51 -11.85
CA HIS A 37 19.14 -11.44 -12.14
C HIS A 37 19.07 -12.49 -11.02
N PRO A 38 18.08 -12.44 -10.11
CA PRO A 38 16.94 -11.52 -10.09
C PRO A 38 17.31 -10.10 -9.64
N ARG A 39 16.47 -9.13 -10.01
CA ARG A 39 16.54 -7.77 -9.47
C ARG A 39 15.99 -7.77 -8.06
N LEU A 40 16.72 -7.14 -7.15
CA LEU A 40 16.43 -7.16 -5.72
C LEU A 40 16.62 -5.76 -5.12
N ALA A 41 15.89 -5.48 -4.06
CA ALA A 41 16.05 -4.29 -3.26
C ALA A 41 15.90 -4.63 -1.78
N VAL A 42 16.49 -3.81 -0.92
CA VAL A 42 16.22 -3.82 0.52
C VAL A 42 15.33 -2.62 0.83
N ILE A 43 14.08 -2.90 1.22
CA ILE A 43 13.08 -1.90 1.58
C ILE A 43 12.65 -2.15 3.02
N ASN A 44 12.74 -1.15 3.89
CA ASN A 44 12.44 -1.28 5.33
C ASN A 44 13.10 -2.53 5.95
N ASP A 45 14.41 -2.70 5.71
CA ASP A 45 15.23 -3.83 6.16
C ASP A 45 14.84 -5.21 5.62
N ARG A 46 13.90 -5.28 4.66
CA ARG A 46 13.49 -6.52 4.01
C ARG A 46 13.97 -6.57 2.57
N GLN A 47 14.68 -7.66 2.23
CA GLN A 47 15.00 -7.96 0.85
C GLN A 47 13.73 -8.37 0.09
N ILE A 48 13.51 -7.74 -1.07
CA ILE A 48 12.32 -7.94 -1.90
C ILE A 48 12.71 -7.90 -3.38
N GLY A 49 12.06 -8.76 -4.17
CA GLY A 49 12.22 -8.84 -5.62
C GLY A 49 11.05 -8.21 -6.38
N GLU A 50 11.23 -8.05 -7.70
CA GLU A 50 10.14 -7.68 -8.59
C GLU A 50 9.01 -8.73 -8.54
N GLY A 51 7.75 -8.26 -8.50
CA GLY A 51 6.56 -9.09 -8.40
C GLY A 51 6.14 -9.44 -6.97
N GLU A 52 7.02 -9.31 -5.99
CA GLU A 52 6.72 -9.57 -4.58
C GLU A 52 5.94 -8.43 -3.92
N TYR A 53 5.40 -8.69 -2.72
CA TYR A 53 4.61 -7.72 -1.96
C TYR A 53 5.36 -7.21 -0.72
N LEU A 54 5.39 -5.89 -0.57
CA LEU A 54 5.77 -5.15 0.61
C LEU A 54 4.52 -4.83 1.43
N VAL A 55 4.64 -4.95 2.75
CA VAL A 55 3.57 -4.65 3.69
C VAL A 55 3.95 -3.38 4.44
N VAL A 56 3.24 -2.27 4.18
CA VAL A 56 3.51 -0.97 4.80
C VAL A 56 2.45 -0.71 5.86
N ARG A 57 2.89 -0.44 7.10
CA ARG A 57 2.00 -0.01 8.17
C ARG A 57 1.81 1.49 8.10
N THR A 58 0.56 1.93 8.14
CA THR A 58 0.20 3.34 8.14
C THR A 58 -0.28 3.77 9.53
N PRO A 59 0.53 4.51 10.31
CA PRO A 59 0.16 4.88 11.67
C PRO A 59 -1.09 5.75 11.71
N ALA A 60 -1.27 6.63 10.72
CA ALA A 60 -2.36 7.60 10.69
C ALA A 60 -3.76 6.95 10.62
N ALA A 61 -3.87 5.78 9.99
CA ALA A 61 -5.15 5.10 9.80
C ALA A 61 -5.21 3.73 10.48
N HIS A 62 -4.16 3.32 11.21
CA HIS A 62 -4.05 1.98 11.82
C HIS A 62 -4.30 0.82 10.83
N VAL A 63 -4.02 1.04 9.54
CA VAL A 63 -4.22 0.07 8.47
C VAL A 63 -2.90 -0.35 7.87
N THR A 64 -2.91 -1.55 7.30
CA THR A 64 -1.77 -2.15 6.62
C THR A 64 -2.06 -2.18 5.12
N VAL A 65 -1.17 -1.59 4.32
CA VAL A 65 -1.28 -1.57 2.86
C VAL A 65 -0.31 -2.57 2.26
N ARG A 66 -0.78 -3.36 1.29
CA ARG A 66 0.06 -4.26 0.51
C ARG A 66 0.43 -3.58 -0.81
N LEU A 67 1.72 -3.38 -1.01
CA LEU A 67 2.28 -2.80 -2.23
C LEU A 67 3.03 -3.89 -3.00
N ARG A 68 2.69 -4.09 -4.27
CA ARG A 68 3.45 -4.96 -5.16
C ARG A 68 4.63 -4.19 -5.75
N VAL A 69 5.82 -4.78 -5.74
CA VAL A 69 6.97 -4.25 -6.48
C VAL A 69 6.76 -4.52 -7.96
N THR A 70 6.63 -3.47 -8.77
CA THR A 70 6.41 -3.60 -10.22
C THR A 70 7.71 -3.47 -11.00
N GLN A 71 8.64 -2.64 -10.53
CA GLN A 71 9.92 -2.41 -11.18
C GLN A 71 11.00 -2.07 -10.15
N ILE A 72 12.17 -2.67 -10.32
CA ILE A 72 13.42 -2.29 -9.66
C ILE A 72 14.36 -1.80 -10.76
N ALA A 73 14.83 -0.55 -10.65
CA ALA A 73 15.74 0.07 -11.59
C ALA A 73 16.86 0.78 -10.84
N ASP A 74 17.89 1.23 -11.57
CA ASP A 74 19.02 1.89 -10.94
C ASP A 74 18.57 3.15 -10.16
N GLY A 75 18.81 3.13 -8.85
CA GLY A 75 18.42 4.18 -7.92
C GLY A 75 16.93 4.35 -7.63
N ARG A 76 16.02 3.53 -8.17
CA ARG A 76 14.57 3.68 -7.97
C ARG A 76 13.79 2.37 -7.95
N ILE A 77 12.66 2.37 -7.25
CA ILE A 77 11.72 1.25 -7.15
C ILE A 77 10.31 1.78 -7.37
N GLU A 78 9.53 1.06 -8.17
CA GLU A 78 8.10 1.32 -8.35
C GLU A 78 7.28 0.28 -7.58
N LEU A 79 6.29 0.78 -6.84
CA LEU A 79 5.41 0.04 -5.96
C LEU A 79 3.96 0.38 -6.30
N THR A 80 3.04 -0.58 -6.23
CA THR A 80 1.61 -0.30 -6.48
C THR A 80 0.69 -1.05 -5.53
N ASP A 81 -0.39 -0.41 -5.10
CA ASP A 81 -1.53 -1.06 -4.43
C ASP A 81 -2.63 -1.51 -5.43
N GLY A 82 -2.39 -1.35 -6.73
CA GLY A 82 -3.35 -1.62 -7.80
C GLY A 82 -4.19 -0.40 -8.22
N MET A 83 -4.19 0.68 -7.44
CA MET A 83 -4.87 1.95 -7.79
C MET A 83 -3.87 3.05 -8.10
N GLN A 84 -2.77 3.12 -7.35
CA GLN A 84 -1.73 4.13 -7.48
C GLN A 84 -0.35 3.49 -7.60
N THR A 85 0.58 4.22 -8.23
CA THR A 85 2.00 3.84 -8.28
C THR A 85 2.80 4.82 -7.44
N ILE A 86 3.68 4.28 -6.60
CA ILE A 86 4.58 5.00 -5.72
C ILE A 86 6.00 4.74 -6.22
N THR A 87 6.73 5.83 -6.46
CA THR A 87 8.16 5.73 -6.79
C THR A 87 8.98 6.04 -5.55
N ALA A 88 9.70 5.04 -5.06
CA ALA A 88 10.71 5.20 -4.02
C ALA A 88 12.10 5.31 -4.66
N ARG A 89 12.99 6.11 -4.08
CA ARG A 89 14.38 6.24 -4.53
C ARG A 89 15.32 5.75 -3.47
N ILE A 90 16.47 5.23 -3.89
CA ILE A 90 17.55 4.96 -2.96
C ILE A 90 17.97 6.29 -2.30
N GLY A 91 18.06 6.28 -0.99
CA GLY A 91 18.35 7.49 -0.24
C GLY A 91 18.50 7.17 1.23
N LEU A 92 19.33 7.96 1.91
CA LEU A 92 19.41 7.89 3.36
C LEU A 92 18.08 8.36 3.95
N PRO A 93 17.59 7.75 5.04
CA PRO A 93 16.44 8.27 5.75
C PRO A 93 16.70 9.74 6.10
N ALA A 94 15.73 10.61 5.80
CA ALA A 94 15.82 12.01 6.18
C ALA A 94 15.99 12.07 7.71
N LYS A 95 17.01 12.79 8.16
CA LYS A 95 17.30 12.97 9.59
C LYS A 95 16.08 13.66 10.24
N PRO A 96 15.63 13.22 11.42
CA PRO A 96 14.47 13.82 12.11
C PRO A 96 14.67 15.31 12.42
#